data_AF-A0A8K0CSU3-F1
#
_entry.id   AF-A0A8K0CSU3-F1
#
_cell.length_a   1.000
_cell.length_b   1.000
_cell.length_c   1.000
_cell.angle_alpha   90.00
_cell.angle_beta   90.00
_cell.angle_gamma   90.00
#
_symmetry.space_group_name_H-M   'P 1'
#
loop_
_entity.id
_entity.type
_entity.pdbx_description
1 polymer ?
#
loop_
_entity_poly.entity_id
_entity_poly.type
_entity_poly.pdbx_seq_one_letter_code
_entity_poly.pdbx_strand_id
1 'polypeptide(L)'
;MLKIRALNRDSLSDEDAPTIRKEAQEEIALDLYNNALRLRCNGDLEESETVLQQILKENIPQLEAQGGLPKTMSTLKYSCYINLGSNAYERDDIKLALDYFLT
;
A
#
# COMPACT_ATOMS: atom_id res chain seq x y z
N MET A 1 -0.12 -50.17 22.67
CA MET A 1 -1.06 -49.90 21.57
C MET A 1 -1.35 -48.42 21.55
N LEU A 2 -0.92 -47.71 20.50
CA LEU A 2 -1.21 -46.29 20.32
C LEU A 2 -2.67 -46.15 19.84
N LYS A 3 -3.54 -45.55 20.63
CA LYS A 3 -4.90 -45.19 20.20
C LYS A 3 -4.84 -43.83 19.51
N ILE A 4 -4.83 -43.83 18.18
CA ILE A 4 -5.01 -42.62 17.39
C ILE A 4 -6.49 -42.26 17.42
N ARG A 5 -6.82 -41.16 18.08
CA ARG A 5 -8.15 -40.56 18.09
C ARG A 5 -8.14 -39.48 17.01
N ALA A 6 -9.09 -39.54 16.07
CA ALA A 6 -9.23 -38.48 15.07
C ALA A 6 -9.49 -37.15 15.80
N LEU A 7 -8.67 -36.13 15.51
CA LEU A 7 -9.03 -34.76 15.85
C LEU A 7 -10.25 -34.41 14.99
N ASN A 8 -11.45 -34.56 15.55
CA ASN A 8 -12.55 -33.68 15.19
C ASN A 8 -12.15 -32.30 15.70
N ARG A 9 -11.27 -31.64 14.96
CA ARG A 9 -11.15 -30.20 15.02
C ARG A 9 -12.17 -29.73 14.01
N ASP A 10 -13.30 -29.31 14.53
CA ASP A 10 -14.37 -28.67 13.76
C ASP A 10 -13.72 -27.77 12.72
N SER A 11 -14.01 -28.08 11.47
CA SER A 11 -13.73 -27.17 10.36
C SER A 11 -14.51 -25.92 10.67
N LEU A 12 -13.88 -24.97 11.36
CA LEU A 12 -14.29 -23.58 11.34
C LEU A 12 -14.32 -23.23 9.86
N SER A 13 -15.53 -23.27 9.31
CA SER A 13 -15.87 -22.64 8.05
C SER A 13 -15.76 -21.15 8.30
N ASP A 14 -14.53 -20.65 8.46
CA ASP A 14 -14.26 -19.28 8.07
C ASP A 14 -14.55 -19.28 6.57
N GLU A 15 -15.54 -18.49 6.18
CA GLU A 15 -15.67 -18.14 4.77
C GLU A 15 -14.36 -17.46 4.38
N ASP A 16 -13.43 -18.25 3.84
CA ASP A 16 -12.18 -17.79 3.25
C ASP A 16 -12.56 -16.91 2.07
N ALA A 17 -12.83 -15.64 2.33
CA ALA A 17 -12.77 -14.62 1.31
C ALA A 17 -11.41 -14.81 0.61
N PRO A 18 -11.38 -14.91 -0.74
CA PRO A 18 -10.16 -15.23 -1.44
C PRO A 18 -9.08 -14.22 -1.08
N THR A 19 -8.05 -14.68 -0.35
CA THR A 19 -6.93 -13.83 0.02
C THR A 19 -6.16 -13.49 -1.25
N ILE A 20 -6.10 -12.19 -1.58
CA ILE A 20 -5.30 -11.70 -2.70
C ILE A 20 -3.85 -12.08 -2.45
N ARG A 21 -3.21 -12.71 -3.45
CA ARG A 21 -1.80 -13.10 -3.36
C ARG A 21 -0.92 -11.86 -3.27
N LYS A 22 0.19 -11.99 -2.56
CA LYS A 22 1.15 -10.89 -2.34
C LYS A 22 1.55 -10.20 -3.63
N GLU A 23 1.89 -10.98 -4.65
CA GLU A 23 2.32 -10.47 -5.96
C GLU A 23 1.22 -9.68 -6.67
N ALA A 24 -0.04 -10.09 -6.52
CA ALA A 24 -1.17 -9.35 -7.07
C ALA A 24 -1.39 -8.04 -6.30
N GLN A 25 -1.21 -8.04 -4.98
CA GLN A 25 -1.28 -6.84 -4.16
C GLN A 25 -0.15 -5.84 -4.49
N GLU A 26 1.05 -6.35 -4.78
CA GLU A 26 2.19 -5.57 -5.26
C GLU A 26 1.86 -4.87 -6.59
N GLU A 27 1.27 -5.60 -7.54
CA GLU A 27 0.89 -5.03 -8.84
C GLU A 27 -0.19 -3.96 -8.70
N ILE A 28 -1.21 -4.20 -7.85
CA ILE A 28 -2.23 -3.19 -7.55
C ILE A 28 -1.59 -1.90 -7.01
N ALA A 29 -0.62 -2.00 -6.10
CA ALA A 29 0.06 -0.83 -5.55
C ALA A 29 0.87 -0.08 -6.63
N LEU A 30 1.53 -0.80 -7.54
CA LEU A 30 2.27 -0.22 -8.66
C LEU A 30 1.35 0.49 -9.66
N ASP A 31 0.21 -0.11 -9.98
CA ASP A 31 -0.78 0.48 -10.88
C ASP A 31 -1.39 1.76 -10.30
N LEU A 32 -1.74 1.76 -9.01
CA LEU A 32 -2.18 2.96 -8.30
C LEU A 32 -1.10 4.05 -8.33
N TYR A 33 0.15 3.70 -8.08
CA TYR A 33 1.24 4.66 -8.12
C TYR A 33 1.43 5.26 -9.51
N ASN A 34 1.40 4.43 -10.57
CA ASN A 34 1.46 4.91 -11.94
C ASN A 34 0.27 5.82 -12.28
N ASN A 35 -0.93 5.52 -11.78
CA ASN A 35 -2.08 6.39 -11.91
C ASN A 35 -1.86 7.75 -11.22
N ALA A 36 -1.36 7.75 -9.98
CA ALA A 36 -1.05 8.98 -9.25
C ALA A 36 -0.04 9.87 -9.99
N LEU A 37 0.97 9.27 -10.65
CA LEU A 37 1.93 10.02 -11.46
C LEU A 37 1.29 10.63 -12.71
N ARG A 38 0.35 9.93 -13.37
CA ARG A 38 -0.38 10.47 -14.52
C ARG A 38 -1.26 11.67 -14.11
N LEU A 39 -1.97 11.55 -12.99
CA LEU A 39 -2.77 12.65 -12.42
C LEU A 39 -1.89 13.87 -12.15
N ARG A 40 -0.73 13.66 -11.51
CA ARG A 40 0.24 14.74 -11.28
C ARG A 40 0.73 15.38 -12.58
N CYS A 41 1.07 14.59 -13.60
CA CYS A 41 1.49 15.12 -14.91
C CYS A 41 0.40 15.95 -15.60
N ASN A 42 -0.88 15.68 -15.32
CA ASN A 42 -2.01 16.44 -15.84
C ASN A 42 -2.30 17.72 -15.03
N GLY A 43 -1.63 17.91 -13.88
CA GLY A 43 -1.87 19.02 -12.95
C GLY A 43 -2.89 18.70 -11.85
N ASP A 44 -3.42 17.48 -11.81
CA ASP A 44 -4.43 17.03 -10.85
C ASP A 44 -3.77 16.63 -9.50
N LEU A 45 -3.14 17.60 -8.84
CA LEU A 45 -2.30 17.38 -7.66
C LEU A 45 -3.06 16.80 -6.46
N GLU A 46 -4.31 17.21 -6.25
CA GLU A 46 -5.17 16.73 -5.14
C GLU A 46 -5.63 15.28 -5.35
N GLU A 47 -5.99 14.93 -6.57
CA GLU A 47 -6.34 13.55 -6.93
C GLU A 47 -5.12 12.64 -6.83
N SER A 48 -3.97 13.12 -7.33
CA SER A 48 -2.69 12.43 -7.17
C SER A 48 -2.37 12.18 -5.69
N GLU A 49 -2.50 13.19 -4.84
CA GLU A 49 -2.31 13.04 -3.38
C GLU A 49 -3.26 12.01 -2.78
N THR A 50 -4.54 12.02 -3.17
CA THR A 50 -5.53 11.06 -2.67
C THR A 50 -5.10 9.62 -2.96
N VAL A 51 -4.67 9.34 -4.20
CA VAL A 51 -4.19 8.01 -4.60
C VAL A 51 -2.90 7.62 -3.87
N LEU A 52 -1.94 8.54 -3.72
CA LEU A 52 -0.70 8.28 -2.97
C LEU A 52 -0.99 7.96 -1.50
N GLN A 53 -1.91 8.69 -0.87
CA GLN A 53 -2.33 8.41 0.50
C GLN A 53 -3.05 7.06 0.62
N GLN A 54 -3.84 6.66 -0.37
CA GLN A 54 -4.48 5.35 -0.40
C GLN A 54 -3.42 4.23 -0.35
N ILE A 55 -2.38 4.33 -1.19
CA ILE A 55 -1.28 3.34 -1.21
C ILE A 55 -0.65 3.22 0.18
N LEU A 56 -0.36 4.34 0.84
CA LEU A 56 0.28 4.38 2.15
C LEU A 56 -0.61 3.88 3.29
N LYS A 57 -1.91 4.15 3.25
CA LYS A 57 -2.87 3.84 4.32
C LYS A 57 -3.47 2.44 4.19
N GLU A 58 -3.52 1.88 2.98
CA GLU A 58 -4.21 0.62 2.69
C GLU A 58 -3.26 -0.44 2.13
N ASN A 59 -2.66 -0.19 0.96
CA ASN A 59 -1.90 -1.21 0.23
C ASN A 59 -0.59 -1.61 0.93
N ILE A 60 0.17 -0.62 1.43
CA ILE A 60 1.43 -0.88 2.13
C ILE A 60 1.19 -1.66 3.44
N PRO A 61 0.24 -1.28 4.32
CA PRO A 61 -0.11 -2.09 5.49
C PRO A 61 -0.57 -3.51 5.16
N GLN A 62 -1.35 -3.70 4.09
CA GLN A 62 -1.76 -5.03 3.64
C GLN A 62 -0.55 -5.90 3.23
N LEU A 63 0.42 -5.33 2.53
CA LEU A 63 1.66 -6.02 2.15
C LEU A 63 2.55 -6.32 3.35
N GLU A 64 2.66 -5.38 4.30
CA GLU A 64 3.40 -5.56 5.55
C GLU A 64 2.82 -6.72 6.38
N ALA A 65 1.48 -6.85 6.43
CA ALA A 65 0.79 -7.94 7.11
C ALA A 65 1.07 -9.33 6.48
N GLN A 66 1.45 -9.39 5.21
CA GLN A 66 1.78 -10.62 4.47
C GLN A 66 3.27 -11.04 4.62
N GLY A 67 3.80 -10.93 5.84
CA GLY A 67 5.17 -11.35 6.15
C GLY A 67 6.24 -10.32 5.80
N GLY A 68 5.89 -9.04 5.81
CA GLY A 68 6.81 -7.91 5.63
C GLY A 68 6.84 -7.32 4.22
N LEU A 69 7.29 -6.07 4.14
CA LEU A 69 7.31 -5.29 2.91
C LEU A 69 8.52 -5.66 2.04
N PRO A 70 8.32 -6.11 0.79
CA PRO A 70 9.40 -6.31 -0.17
C PRO A 70 10.23 -5.03 -0.37
N LYS A 71 11.50 -5.18 -0.76
CA LYS A 71 12.37 -4.03 -1.02
C LYS A 71 11.80 -3.09 -2.09
N THR A 72 11.22 -3.65 -3.16
CA THR A 72 10.55 -2.90 -4.22
C THR A 72 9.41 -2.04 -3.68
N MET A 73 8.59 -2.59 -2.81
CA MET A 73 7.46 -1.88 -2.18
C MET A 73 7.92 -0.91 -1.10
N SER A 74 9.08 -1.15 -0.46
CA SER A 74 9.71 -0.18 0.44
C SER A 74 10.17 1.06 -0.33
N THR A 75 10.77 0.86 -1.52
CA THR A 75 11.09 1.96 -2.43
C THR A 75 9.83 2.69 -2.88
N LEU A 76 8.76 1.95 -3.22
CA LEU A 76 7.47 2.56 -3.60
C LEU A 76 6.89 3.44 -2.48
N LYS A 77 6.91 2.95 -1.23
CA LYS A 77 6.48 3.69 -0.03
C LYS A 77 7.24 5.01 0.10
N TYR A 78 8.57 4.97 0.00
CA TYR A 78 9.41 6.17 0.00
C TYR A 78 9.04 7.12 -1.16
N SER A 79 8.90 6.59 -2.37
CA SER A 79 8.51 7.37 -3.55
C SER A 79 7.14 8.03 -3.39
N CYS A 80 6.19 7.42 -2.66
CA CYS A 80 4.92 8.05 -2.35
C CYS A 80 5.10 9.31 -1.49
N TYR A 81 5.92 9.26 -0.43
CA TYR A 81 6.20 10.44 0.40
C TYR A 81 6.91 11.56 -0.38
N ILE A 82 7.86 11.22 -1.25
CA ILE A 82 8.54 12.23 -2.10
C ILE A 82 7.55 12.92 -3.06
N ASN A 83 6.62 12.18 -3.66
CA ASN A 83 5.63 12.80 -4.53
C ASN A 83 4.58 13.59 -3.76
N LEU A 84 4.17 13.14 -2.57
CA LEU A 84 3.30 13.92 -1.68
C LEU A 84 3.95 15.25 -1.30
N GLY A 85 5.23 15.22 -0.91
CA GLY A 85 5.99 16.43 -0.62
C GLY A 85 6.10 17.35 -1.84
N SER A 86 6.31 16.79 -3.03
CA SER A 86 6.37 17.55 -4.28
C SER A 86 5.02 18.19 -4.63
N ASN A 87 3.90 17.47 -4.46
CA ASN A 87 2.56 18.01 -4.69
C ASN A 87 2.21 19.12 -3.69
N ALA A 88 2.61 18.99 -2.42
CA ALA A 88 2.44 20.04 -1.42
C ALA A 88 3.29 21.28 -1.76
N TYR A 89 4.55 21.07 -2.18
CA TYR A 89 5.45 22.15 -2.59
C TYR A 89 4.92 22.92 -3.81
N GLU A 90 4.39 22.22 -4.82
CA GLU A 90 3.79 22.85 -6.01
C GLU A 90 2.53 23.67 -5.70
N ARG A 91 1.84 23.36 -4.60
CA ARG A 91 0.71 24.15 -4.08
C ARG A 91 1.14 25.24 -3.07
N ASP A 92 2.44 25.48 -2.93
CA ASP A 92 3.03 26.44 -1.98
C ASP A 92 2.77 26.10 -0.49
N ASP A 93 2.37 24.86 -0.18
CA ASP A 93 2.28 24.37 1.20
C ASP A 93 3.63 23.81 1.66
N ILE A 94 4.56 24.72 1.93
CA ILE A 94 5.96 24.40 2.28
C ILE A 94 6.06 23.59 3.57
N LYS A 95 5.16 23.85 4.53
CA LYS A 95 5.17 23.14 5.81
C LYS A 95 4.80 21.68 5.61
N LEU A 96 3.71 21.42 4.91
CA LEU A 96 3.28 20.05 4.61
C LEU A 96 4.30 19.33 3.72
N ALA A 97 4.90 20.03 2.76
CA ALA A 97 5.97 19.47 1.94
C ALA A 97 7.15 18.97 2.77
N LEU A 98 7.61 19.78 3.73
CA LEU A 98 8.69 19.42 4.64
C LEU A 98 8.34 18.20 5.50
N ASP A 99 7.12 18.15 6.05
CA ASP A 99 6.64 17.02 6.85
C ASP A 99 6.71 15.71 6.05
N TYR A 100 6.30 15.74 4.78
CA TYR A 100 6.40 14.57 3.90
C TYR A 100 7.84 14.18 3.55
N PHE A 101 8.73 15.13 3.30
CA PHE A 101 10.13 14.82 2.96
C PHE A 101 10.95 14.26 4.12
N LEU A 102 10.50 14.43 5.36
CA LEU A 102 11.18 13.95 6.57
C LEU A 102 10.63 12.61 7.10
N THR A 103 9.62 12.04 6.43
CA THR A 103 9.04 10.73 6.78
C THR A 103 9.86 9.58 6.21
#